data_AF-A0A3M9MQN3-F1
#
_entry.id   AF-A0A3M9MQN3-F1
#
_cell.length_a   1.000
_cell.length_b   1.000
_cell.length_c   1.000
_cell.angle_alpha   90.00
_cell.angle_beta   90.00
_cell.angle_gamma   90.00
#
_symmetry.space_group_name_H-M   'P 1'
#
loop_
_entity.id
_entity.type
_entity.pdbx_description
1 polymer ?
#
loop_
_entity_poly.entity_id
_entity_poly.type
_entity_poly.pdbx_seq_one_letter_code
_entity_poly.pdbx_strand_id
1 'polypeptide(L)'
;MKRLKAEGHQVFIYTTSFRSASYIRWLFLTYGIWLGGIINQRRHNRTLAAEAKNFSKYPPGFGIDLHVDDSKGVEMEGERFWFLTLLVSEEEKQWQERVIMHVNQNAALLSQDL
;
A
#
# COMPACT_ATOMS: atom_id res chain seq x y z
N MET A 1 7.34 -8.98 1.66
CA MET A 1 8.09 -7.90 0.96
C MET A 1 9.24 -8.42 0.09
N LYS A 2 10.25 -9.12 0.65
CA LYS A 2 11.37 -9.65 -0.17
C LYS A 2 10.90 -10.54 -1.34
N ARG A 3 9.94 -11.43 -1.07
CA ARG A 3 9.29 -12.29 -2.08
C ARG A 3 8.65 -11.48 -3.21
N LEU A 4 7.74 -10.57 -2.86
CA LEU A 4 7.08 -9.66 -3.83
C LEU A 4 8.10 -8.92 -4.72
N LYS A 5 9.21 -8.46 -4.13
CA LYS A 5 10.27 -7.82 -4.92
C LYS A 5 10.99 -8.78 -5.87
N ALA A 6 11.24 -10.01 -5.46
CA ALA A 6 11.83 -11.04 -6.31
C ALA A 6 10.90 -11.42 -7.48
N GLU A 7 9.60 -11.30 -7.27
CA GLU A 7 8.54 -11.49 -8.28
C GLU A 7 8.33 -10.22 -9.15
N GLY A 8 9.14 -9.17 -8.97
CA GLY A 8 9.12 -7.96 -9.81
C GLY A 8 8.18 -6.83 -9.32
N HIS A 9 7.47 -7.02 -8.21
CA HIS A 9 6.58 -5.99 -7.67
C HIS A 9 7.33 -4.89 -6.93
N GLN A 10 6.84 -3.65 -7.07
CA GLN A 10 7.28 -2.53 -6.24
C GLN A 10 6.47 -2.48 -4.94
N VAL A 11 7.17 -2.40 -3.81
CA VAL A 11 6.53 -2.31 -2.49
C VAL A 11 6.66 -0.89 -1.94
N PHE A 12 5.53 -0.27 -1.63
CA PHE A 12 5.45 1.07 -1.05
C PHE A 12 5.07 1.00 0.43
N ILE A 13 5.43 2.03 1.19
CA ILE A 13 4.84 2.28 2.51
C ILE A 13 3.91 3.46 2.41
N TYR A 14 2.64 3.25 2.79
CA TYR A 14 1.66 4.30 2.89
C TYR A 14 1.18 4.42 4.34
N THR A 15 1.59 5.49 5.01
CA THR A 15 1.32 5.74 6.42
C THR A 15 0.77 7.15 6.65
N THR A 16 -0.11 7.29 7.64
CA THR A 16 -0.59 8.59 8.15
C THR A 16 0.42 9.29 9.09
N SER A 17 1.63 8.73 9.23
CA SER A 17 2.71 9.36 9.99
C SER A 17 3.22 10.65 9.32
N PHE A 18 3.59 11.64 10.13
CA PHE A 18 4.30 12.85 9.67
C PHE A 18 5.83 12.70 9.65
N ARG A 19 6.37 11.53 10.02
CA ARG A 19 7.81 11.24 9.93
C ARG A 19 8.32 11.44 8.51
N SER A 20 9.56 11.91 8.36
CA SER A 20 10.14 12.16 7.03
C SER A 20 10.26 10.86 6.23
N ALA A 21 10.14 10.96 4.90
CA ALA A 21 10.33 9.83 4.01
C ALA A 21 11.77 9.28 4.12
N SER A 22 12.77 10.13 4.39
CA SER A 22 14.14 9.71 4.65
C SER A 22 14.24 8.86 5.93
N TYR A 23 13.61 9.28 7.03
CA TYR A 23 13.58 8.49 8.26
C TYR A 23 12.95 7.11 8.05
N ILE A 24 11.78 7.06 7.42
CA ILE A 24 11.08 5.79 7.14
C ILE A 24 11.94 4.92 6.22
N ARG A 25 12.56 5.50 5.19
CA ARG A 25 13.44 4.75 4.28
C ARG A 25 14.62 4.14 5.02
N TRP A 26 15.30 4.92 5.86
CA TRP A 26 16.41 4.42 6.67
C TRP A 26 15.97 3.31 7.63
N LEU A 27 14.82 3.47 8.29
CA LEU A 27 14.27 2.44 9.16
C LEU A 27 14.07 1.12 8.42
N PHE A 28 13.42 1.12 7.24
CA PHE A 28 13.22 -0.12 6.49
C PHE A 28 14.54 -0.70 5.93
N LEU A 29 15.51 0.16 5.60
CA LEU A 29 16.84 -0.27 5.18
C LEU A 29 17.60 -1.01 6.28
N THR A 30 17.43 -0.68 7.57
CA THR A 30 18.08 -1.44 8.66
C THR A 30 17.56 -2.88 8.77
N TYR A 31 16.35 -3.16 8.26
CA TYR A 31 15.80 -4.51 8.12
C TYR A 31 16.12 -5.17 6.76
N GLY A 32 16.93 -4.51 5.92
CA GLY A 32 17.28 -4.97 4.57
C GLY A 32 16.12 -4.88 3.57
N ILE A 33 15.15 -3.98 3.81
CA ILE A 33 13.97 -3.80 2.96
C ILE A 33 14.13 -2.54 2.13
N TRP A 34 14.15 -2.73 0.81
CA TRP A 34 14.28 -1.68 -0.18
C TRP A 34 12.90 -1.30 -0.73
N LEU A 35 12.38 -0.15 -0.31
CA LEU A 35 11.06 0.34 -0.72
C LEU A 35 11.09 0.99 -2.12
N GLY A 36 10.04 0.78 -2.91
CA GLY A 36 9.79 1.49 -4.17
C GLY A 36 9.36 2.94 -3.94
N GLY A 37 8.70 3.22 -2.81
CA GLY A 37 8.39 4.57 -2.40
C GLY A 37 7.73 4.65 -1.03
N ILE A 38 7.59 5.88 -0.53
CA ILE A 38 6.95 6.19 0.75
C ILE A 38 5.95 7.31 0.54
N ILE A 39 4.73 7.08 1.02
CA ILE A 39 3.63 8.04 1.10
C ILE A 39 3.36 8.24 2.58
N ASN A 40 3.94 9.30 3.13
CA ASN A 40 3.63 9.76 4.49
C ASN A 40 2.54 10.84 4.42
N GLN A 41 2.02 11.28 5.57
CA GLN A 41 0.94 12.28 5.60
C GLN A 41 1.31 13.58 4.88
N ARG A 42 2.58 14.00 4.94
CA ARG A 42 3.07 15.20 4.24
C ARG A 42 2.99 15.04 2.72
N ARG A 43 3.43 13.91 2.18
CA ARG A 43 3.36 13.61 0.74
C ARG A 43 1.91 13.43 0.29
N HIS A 44 1.09 12.77 1.11
CA HIS A 44 -0.34 12.63 0.87
C HIS A 44 -1.02 14.00 0.73
N ASN A 45 -0.92 14.84 1.74
CA ASN A 45 -1.52 16.18 1.74
C ASN A 45 -1.03 17.02 0.56
N ARG A 46 0.27 16.95 0.24
CA ARG A 46 0.83 17.71 -0.89
C ARG A 46 0.29 17.24 -2.23
N THR A 47 0.13 15.92 -2.42
CA THR A 47 -0.21 15.34 -3.72
C THR A 47 -1.71 15.46 -4.00
N LEU A 48 -2.56 15.25 -2.99
CA LEU A 48 -4.01 15.34 -3.14
C LEU A 48 -4.56 16.75 -2.87
N ALA A 49 -3.76 17.64 -2.28
CA ALA A 49 -4.14 19.02 -1.99
C ALA A 49 -5.51 19.12 -1.29
N ALA A 50 -6.47 19.82 -1.89
CA ALA A 50 -7.81 20.01 -1.33
C ALA A 50 -8.59 18.69 -1.14
N GLU A 51 -8.28 17.67 -1.94
CA GLU A 51 -8.91 16.36 -1.89
C GLU A 51 -8.39 15.49 -0.75
N ALA A 52 -7.24 15.83 -0.15
CA ALA A 52 -6.65 15.04 0.93
C ALA A 52 -7.59 14.84 2.14
N LYS A 53 -8.51 15.79 2.38
CA LYS A 53 -9.50 15.70 3.47
C LYS A 53 -10.58 14.64 3.24
N ASN A 54 -10.72 14.13 2.01
CA ASN A 54 -11.74 13.17 1.63
C ASN A 54 -11.30 11.71 1.86
N PHE A 55 -10.00 11.48 2.10
CA PHE A 55 -9.41 10.15 2.16
C PHE A 55 -8.46 10.03 3.35
N SER A 56 -8.56 8.98 4.15
CA SER A 56 -7.46 8.61 5.05
C SER A 56 -6.25 8.11 4.24
N LYS A 57 -6.50 7.31 3.20
CA LYS A 57 -5.53 6.86 2.20
C LYS A 57 -6.18 6.78 0.82
N TYR A 58 -5.43 7.12 -0.23
CA TYR A 58 -5.88 7.03 -1.62
C TYR A 58 -4.77 6.46 -2.52
N PRO A 59 -4.59 5.12 -2.54
CA PRO A 59 -3.55 4.43 -3.31
C PRO A 59 -3.52 4.78 -4.81
N PRO A 60 -4.65 4.96 -5.53
CA PRO A 60 -4.64 5.31 -6.95
C PRO A 60 -3.91 6.62 -7.26
N GLY A 61 -3.96 7.60 -6.34
CA GLY A 61 -3.23 8.87 -6.48
C GLY A 61 -1.70 8.73 -6.49
N PHE A 62 -1.19 7.53 -6.24
CA PHE A 62 0.25 7.21 -6.22
C PHE A 62 0.61 6.05 -7.15
N GLY A 63 -0.32 5.56 -7.98
CA GLY A 63 -0.10 4.42 -8.87
C GLY A 63 0.12 3.10 -8.11
N ILE A 64 -0.62 2.91 -7.02
CA ILE A 64 -0.58 1.67 -6.23
C ILE A 64 -1.83 0.85 -6.57
N ASP A 65 -1.62 -0.36 -7.10
CA ASP A 65 -2.70 -1.22 -7.61
C ASP A 65 -3.44 -2.00 -6.50
N LEU A 66 -2.75 -2.32 -5.40
CA LEU A 66 -3.29 -3.04 -4.26
C LEU A 66 -2.78 -2.40 -2.96
N HIS A 67 -3.70 -2.04 -2.08
CA HIS A 67 -3.37 -1.51 -0.76
C HIS A 67 -3.67 -2.51 0.34
N VAL A 68 -2.66 -2.88 1.12
CA VAL A 68 -2.80 -3.81 2.26
C VAL A 68 -2.82 -2.98 3.55
N ASP A 69 -3.86 -3.15 4.36
CA ASP A 69 -4.08 -2.36 5.58
C ASP A 69 -4.77 -3.21 6.65
N ASP A 70 -4.63 -2.82 7.92
CA ASP A 70 -5.32 -3.45 9.06
C ASP A 70 -6.57 -2.66 9.48
N SER A 71 -6.81 -1.49 8.90
CA SER A 71 -7.96 -0.66 9.21
C SER A 71 -9.19 -1.01 8.37
N LYS A 72 -10.27 -1.42 9.04
CA LYS A 72 -11.61 -1.54 8.43
C LYS A 72 -12.07 -0.22 7.79
N GLY A 73 -11.63 0.92 8.34
CA GLY A 73 -11.89 2.25 7.76
C GLY A 73 -11.34 2.40 6.35
N VAL A 74 -10.12 1.92 6.11
CA VAL A 74 -9.48 1.97 4.79
C VAL A 74 -10.16 1.03 3.81
N GLU A 75 -10.64 -0.14 4.25
CA GLU A 75 -11.42 -1.03 3.39
C GLU A 75 -12.74 -0.39 2.94
N MET A 76 -13.48 0.24 3.85
CA MET A 76 -14.69 0.99 3.50
C MET A 76 -14.41 2.16 2.54
N GLU A 77 -13.28 2.84 2.70
CA GLU A 77 -12.82 3.86 1.74
C GLU A 77 -12.51 3.23 0.37
N GLY A 78 -11.90 2.04 0.34
CA GLY A 78 -11.65 1.28 -0.88
C GLY A 78 -12.91 0.97 -1.65
N GLU A 79 -13.94 0.48 -0.96
CA GLU A 79 -15.28 0.25 -1.53
C GLU A 79 -15.92 1.55 -2.04
N ARG A 80 -15.85 2.63 -1.24
CA ARG A 80 -16.46 3.92 -1.57
C ARG A 80 -15.80 4.62 -2.76
N PHE A 81 -14.49 4.50 -2.89
CA PHE A 81 -13.68 5.24 -3.85
C PHE A 81 -13.02 4.35 -4.91
N TRP A 82 -13.48 3.09 -5.02
CA TRP A 82 -13.12 2.14 -6.07
C TRP A 82 -11.62 1.86 -6.18
N PHE A 83 -10.95 1.64 -5.04
CA PHE A 83 -9.58 1.15 -5.03
C PHE A 83 -9.46 -0.17 -4.28
N LEU A 84 -8.58 -1.04 -4.77
CA LEU A 84 -8.45 -2.38 -4.24
C LEU A 84 -7.73 -2.37 -2.89
N THR A 85 -8.43 -2.85 -1.87
CA THR A 85 -7.90 -3.02 -0.53
C THR A 85 -7.91 -4.48 -0.10
N LEU A 86 -6.84 -4.90 0.57
CA LEU A 86 -6.80 -6.16 1.29
C LEU A 86 -6.69 -5.88 2.79
N LEU A 87 -7.81 -6.04 3.51
CA LEU A 87 -7.83 -5.95 4.97
C LEU A 87 -7.13 -7.17 5.56
N VAL A 88 -6.09 -6.98 6.38
CA VAL A 88 -5.37 -8.05 7.10
C VAL A 88 -5.51 -7.87 8.62
N SER A 89 -5.35 -8.95 9.39
CA SER A 89 -5.30 -8.89 10.85
C SER A 89 -4.03 -9.56 11.36
N GLU A 90 -3.42 -9.01 12.41
CA GLU A 90 -2.28 -9.64 13.08
C GLU A 90 -2.64 -11.00 13.71
N GLU A 91 -3.92 -11.24 14.00
CA GLU A 91 -4.42 -12.50 14.54
C GLU A 91 -4.50 -13.61 13.47
N GLU A 92 -4.51 -13.24 12.18
CA GLU A 92 -4.55 -14.17 11.07
C GLU A 92 -3.15 -14.78 10.85
N LYS A 93 -2.95 -16.04 11.27
CA LYS A 93 -1.64 -16.72 11.23
C LYS A 93 -0.94 -16.76 9.86
N GLN A 94 -1.70 -16.64 8.76
CA GLN A 94 -1.23 -16.78 7.38
C GLN A 94 -1.60 -15.58 6.50
N TRP A 95 -1.69 -14.38 7.11
CA TRP A 95 -2.00 -13.17 6.36
C TRP A 95 -0.99 -12.91 5.24
N GLN A 96 0.27 -13.32 5.39
CA GLN A 96 1.31 -13.16 4.39
C GLN A 96 0.98 -13.94 3.11
N GLU A 97 0.56 -15.20 3.24
CA GLU A 97 0.16 -16.04 2.11
C GLU A 97 -1.06 -15.45 1.39
N ARG A 98 -2.02 -14.92 2.14
CA ARG A 98 -3.20 -14.25 1.58
C ARG A 98 -2.84 -13.00 0.78
N VAL A 99 -1.85 -12.22 1.24
CA VAL A 99 -1.29 -11.07 0.49
C VAL A 99 -0.67 -11.54 -0.82
N ILE A 100 0.18 -12.57 -0.80
CA ILE A 100 0.81 -13.09 -2.03
C ILE A 100 -0.26 -13.59 -3.02
N MET A 101 -1.27 -14.31 -2.53
CA MET A 101 -2.35 -14.82 -3.37
C MET A 101 -3.10 -13.69 -4.07
N HIS A 102 -3.47 -12.63 -3.33
CA HIS A 102 -4.15 -11.47 -3.92
C HIS A 102 -3.28 -10.71 -4.91
N VAL A 103 -1.98 -10.54 -4.64
CA VAL A 103 -1.07 -9.90 -5.60
C VAL A 103 -1.04 -10.69 -6.91
N ASN A 104 -0.91 -12.01 -6.84
CA ASN A 104 -0.88 -12.87 -8.03
C ASN A 104 -2.20 -12.83 -8.82
N GLN A 105 -3.34 -12.85 -8.12
CA GLN A 105 -4.66 -12.72 -8.75
C GLN A 105 -4.83 -11.36 -9.43
N ASN A 106 -4.44 -10.27 -8.76
CA ASN A 106 -4.52 -8.92 -9.32
C ASN A 106 -3.62 -8.77 -10.56
N ALA A 107 -2.38 -9.27 -10.49
CA ALA A 107 -1.46 -9.25 -11.62
C ALA A 107 -2.01 -10.04 -12.83
N ALA A 108 -2.66 -11.18 -12.59
CA ALA A 108 -3.29 -11.96 -13.65
C ALA A 108 -4.46 -11.20 -14.32
N LEU A 109 -5.30 -10.51 -13.54
CA LEU A 109 -6.39 -9.68 -14.08
C LEU A 109 -5.86 -8.54 -14.95
N LEU A 110 -4.86 -7.78 -14.46
CA LEU A 110 -4.25 -6.68 -15.22
C LEU A 110 -3.57 -7.14 -16.52
N SER A 111 -3.08 -8.39 -16.58
CA SER A 111 -2.47 -8.95 -17.79
C SER A 111 -3.48 -9.42 -18.85
N GLN A 112 -4.75 -9.59 -18.49
CA GLN A 112 -5.82 -10.00 -19.43
C GLN A 112 -6.47 -8.81 -20.13
N ASP A 113 -6.26 -7.59 -19.64
CA ASP A 113 -6.79 -6.34 -20.19
C ASP A 113 -5.85 -5.66 -21.21
N LEU A 114 -4.75 -6.33 -21.59
CA LEU A 114 -3.73 -5.90 -22.57
C LEU A 114 -3.75 -6.78 -23.83
#